data_AF-A0A7S3SKI8-F1
#
_entry.id   AF-A0A7S3SKI8-F1
#
_cell.length_a   1.000
_cell.length_b   1.000
_cell.length_c   1.000
_cell.angle_alpha   90.00
_cell.angle_beta   90.00
_cell.angle_gamma   90.00
#
_symmetry.space_group_name_H-M   'P 1'
#
loop_
_entity.id
_entity.type
_entity.pdbx_description
1 polymer ?
#
loop_
_entity_poly.entity_id
_entity_poly.type
_entity_poly.pdbx_seq_one_letter_code
_entity_poly.pdbx_strand_id
1 'polypeptide(L)'
;VDYLYPFAFENEFAAEFYGALCRRWWWMSCVATTVYLLGLWAGTSWMKDREPFDLRTPLALWNLSLAIFSFIGAMRTVPHLTGMAYTYGFEYTLCRAAVVGYGSGAPGMWVMLFIF
;
A
#
# COMPACT_ATOMS: atom_id res chain seq x y z
N VAL A 1 18.58 5.93 14.91
CA VAL A 1 17.60 5.38 13.93
C VAL A 1 17.16 3.97 14.34
N ASP A 2 17.94 3.29 15.18
CA ASP A 2 17.71 1.91 15.62
C ASP A 2 16.45 1.69 16.49
N TYR A 3 15.93 2.74 17.14
CA TYR A 3 14.68 2.67 17.89
C TYR A 3 13.42 2.71 17.02
N LEU A 4 13.52 3.22 15.78
CA LEU A 4 12.41 3.33 14.83
C LEU A 4 12.23 2.05 14.00
N TYR A 5 13.31 1.28 13.82
CA TYR A 5 13.34 0.08 12.98
C TYR A 5 14.04 -1.09 13.70
N PRO A 6 13.40 -1.68 14.73
CA PRO A 6 14.03 -2.70 15.55
C PRO A 6 14.13 -4.07 14.87
N PHE A 7 13.38 -4.32 13.78
CA PHE A 7 13.31 -5.63 13.16
C PHE A 7 14.26 -5.75 11.95
N ALA A 8 15.15 -6.74 11.99
CA ALA A 8 16.11 -7.00 10.92
C ALA A 8 15.44 -7.31 9.57
N PHE A 9 14.35 -8.09 9.58
CA PHE A 9 13.62 -8.45 8.35
C PHE A 9 13.02 -7.23 7.63
N GLU A 10 12.61 -6.19 8.38
CA GLU A 10 12.10 -4.96 7.78
C GLU A 10 13.24 -4.18 7.11
N ASN A 11 14.42 -4.15 7.74
CA ASN A 11 15.59 -3.40 7.26
C ASN A 11 16.29 -4.05 6.06
N GLU A 12 16.25 -5.37 5.94
CA GLU A 12 16.84 -6.12 4.82
C GLU A 12 15.96 -6.10 3.56
N PHE A 13 14.76 -5.54 3.62
CA PHE A 13 13.83 -5.52 2.50
C PHE A 13 14.35 -4.66 1.33
N ALA A 14 14.33 -5.22 0.12
CA ALA A 14 14.69 -4.55 -1.11
C ALA A 14 13.58 -4.70 -2.17
N ALA A 15 12.98 -3.59 -2.58
CA ALA A 15 11.87 -3.54 -3.53
C ALA A 15 12.30 -3.63 -5.01
N GLU A 16 13.58 -3.82 -5.31
CA GLU A 16 14.09 -3.83 -6.69
C GLU A 16 13.38 -4.87 -7.57
N PHE A 17 13.17 -6.07 -7.02
CA PHE A 17 12.45 -7.15 -7.68
C PHE A 17 11.00 -6.75 -7.99
N TYR A 18 10.29 -6.19 -7.02
CA TYR A 18 8.89 -5.76 -7.17
C TYR A 18 8.75 -4.60 -8.17
N GLY A 19 9.70 -3.66 -8.18
CA GLY A 19 9.74 -2.58 -9.17
C GLY A 19 9.92 -3.09 -10.60
N ALA A 20 10.72 -4.14 -10.79
CA ALA A 20 10.87 -4.80 -12.09
C ALA A 20 9.60 -5.55 -12.51
N LEU A 21 8.94 -6.25 -11.58
CA LEU A 21 7.66 -6.92 -11.84
C LEU A 21 6.58 -5.93 -12.26
N CYS A 22 6.43 -4.81 -11.55
CA CYS A 22 5.48 -3.75 -11.90
C CYS A 22 5.68 -3.22 -13.33
N ARG A 23 6.93 -2.95 -13.73
CA ARG A 23 7.22 -2.48 -15.09
C ARG A 23 6.93 -3.54 -16.14
N ARG A 24 7.17 -4.82 -15.82
CA ARG A 24 6.93 -5.93 -16.76
C ARG A 24 5.44 -6.23 -16.93
N TRP A 25 4.68 -6.14 -15.84
CA TRP A 25 3.28 -6.57 -15.77
C TRP A 25 2.31 -5.41 -15.49
N TRP A 26 2.64 -4.21 -15.95
CA TRP A 26 1.83 -3.00 -15.75
C TRP A 26 0.35 -3.17 -16.19
N TRP A 27 0.11 -4.01 -17.21
CA TRP A 27 -1.22 -4.29 -17.74
C TRP A 27 -2.12 -5.10 -16.79
N MET A 28 -1.55 -5.80 -15.80
CA MET A 28 -2.33 -6.55 -14.80
C MET A 28 -3.25 -5.63 -14.00
N SER A 29 -2.83 -4.41 -13.68
CA SER A 29 -3.68 -3.43 -12.99
C SER A 29 -4.91 -3.06 -13.81
N CYS A 30 -4.75 -2.89 -15.13
CA CYS A 30 -5.86 -2.62 -16.05
C CYS A 30 -6.83 -3.81 -16.11
N VAL A 31 -6.30 -5.03 -16.17
CA VAL A 31 -7.11 -6.26 -16.19
C VAL A 31 -7.87 -6.44 -14.87
N ALA A 32 -7.21 -6.31 -13.72
CA ALA A 32 -7.85 -6.41 -12.41
C ALA A 32 -8.98 -5.38 -12.24
N THR A 33 -8.74 -4.13 -12.65
CA THR A 33 -9.76 -3.07 -12.61
C THR A 33 -10.95 -3.40 -13.52
N THR A 34 -10.69 -3.89 -14.74
CA THR A 34 -11.74 -4.27 -15.68
C THR A 34 -12.59 -5.42 -15.12
N VAL A 35 -11.95 -6.44 -14.56
CA VAL A 35 -12.64 -7.58 -13.92
C VAL A 35 -13.48 -7.09 -12.73
N TYR A 36 -12.95 -6.19 -11.90
CA TYR A 36 -13.68 -5.61 -10.77
C TYR A 36 -14.94 -4.85 -11.25
N LEU A 37 -14.83 -4.00 -12.27
CA LEU A 37 -15.97 -3.25 -12.82
C LEU A 37 -17.03 -4.16 -13.45
N LEU A 38 -16.61 -5.18 -14.19
CA LEU A 38 -17.52 -6.20 -14.72
C LEU A 38 -18.21 -6.97 -13.59
N GLY A 39 -17.47 -7.30 -12.53
CA GLY A 39 -18.00 -7.92 -11.32
C GLY A 39 -19.03 -7.05 -10.61
N LEU A 40 -18.82 -5.73 -10.52
CA LEU A 40 -19.80 -4.80 -9.96
C LEU A 40 -21.09 -4.74 -10.79
N TRP A 41 -20.95 -4.69 -12.12
CA TRP A 41 -22.10 -4.68 -13.03
C TRP A 41 -22.91 -5.99 -12.92
N ALA A 42 -22.22 -7.13 -12.99
CA ALA A 42 -22.85 -8.45 -12.86
C ALA A 42 -23.47 -8.65 -11.47
N GLY A 43 -22.74 -8.30 -10.41
CA GLY A 43 -23.18 -8.41 -9.02
C GLY A 43 -24.40 -7.55 -8.73
N THR A 44 -24.42 -6.32 -9.24
CA THR A 44 -25.58 -5.42 -9.09
C THR A 44 -26.80 -5.98 -9.81
N SER A 45 -26.64 -6.51 -11.04
CA SER A 45 -27.76 -7.12 -11.76
C SER A 45 -28.30 -8.36 -11.05
N TRP A 46 -27.43 -9.16 -10.43
CA TRP A 46 -27.82 -10.38 -9.70
C TRP A 46 -28.51 -10.08 -8.36
N MET A 47 -28.16 -8.96 -7.73
CA MET A 47 -28.73 -8.53 -6.44
C MET A 47 -30.04 -7.74 -6.56
N LYS A 48 -30.50 -7.38 -7.77
CA LYS A 48 -31.74 -6.60 -7.97
C LYS A 48 -32.98 -7.24 -7.35
N ASP A 49 -33.08 -8.56 -7.44
CA ASP A 49 -34.25 -9.32 -6.99
C ASP A 49 -34.04 -9.99 -5.61
N ARG A 50 -33.00 -9.59 -4.87
CA ARG A 50 -32.62 -10.20 -3.58
C ARG A 50 -32.53 -9.16 -2.47
N GLU A 51 -32.78 -9.61 -1.24
CA GLU A 51 -32.58 -8.76 -0.06
C GLU A 51 -31.09 -8.44 0.17
N PRO A 52 -30.79 -7.23 0.66
CA PRO A 52 -29.42 -6.82 0.95
C PRO A 52 -28.84 -7.62 2.13
N PHE A 53 -27.56 -7.99 2.02
CA PHE A 53 -26.86 -8.65 3.11
C PHE A 53 -26.58 -7.66 4.26
N ASP A 54 -26.89 -8.06 5.49
CA ASP A 54 -26.46 -7.31 6.67
C ASP A 54 -24.97 -7.61 6.98
N LEU A 55 -24.11 -6.81 6.36
CA LEU A 55 -22.66 -6.92 6.49
C LEU A 55 -22.08 -5.91 7.49
N ARG A 56 -22.89 -5.34 8.38
CA ARG A 56 -22.43 -4.26 9.29
C ARG A 56 -21.23 -4.68 10.15
N THR A 57 -21.31 -5.84 10.79
CA THR A 57 -20.22 -6.37 11.63
C THR A 57 -18.95 -6.70 10.82
N PRO A 58 -19.02 -7.47 9.71
CA PRO A 58 -17.82 -7.73 8.91
C PRO A 58 -17.23 -6.46 8.27
N LEU A 59 -18.05 -5.50 7.83
CA LEU A 59 -17.55 -4.20 7.35
C LEU A 59 -16.84 -3.41 8.46
N ALA A 60 -17.39 -3.43 9.69
CA ALA A 60 -16.76 -2.77 10.82
C ALA A 60 -15.38 -3.38 11.14
N LEU A 61 -15.29 -4.71 11.15
CA LEU A 61 -14.02 -5.42 11.35
C LEU A 61 -13.01 -5.14 10.23
N TRP A 62 -13.48 -5.11 8.99
CA TRP A 62 -12.66 -4.77 7.82
C TRP A 62 -12.12 -3.34 7.88
N ASN A 63 -12.97 -2.37 8.23
CA ASN A 63 -12.52 -0.99 8.39
C ASN A 63 -11.54 -0.83 9.55
N LEU A 64 -11.73 -1.58 10.64
CA LEU A 64 -10.81 -1.59 11.77
C LEU A 64 -9.45 -2.17 11.38
N SER A 65 -9.42 -3.30 10.65
CA SER A 65 -8.16 -3.91 10.19
C SER A 65 -7.40 -2.98 9.25
N LEU A 66 -8.10 -2.34 8.30
CA LEU A 66 -7.51 -1.33 7.42
C LEU A 66 -6.98 -0.12 8.19
N ALA A 67 -7.69 0.35 9.22
CA ALA A 67 -7.25 1.46 10.04
C ALA A 67 -5.99 1.12 10.84
N ILE A 68 -5.93 -0.06 11.45
CA ILE A 68 -4.74 -0.55 12.17
C ILE A 68 -3.56 -0.68 11.22
N PHE A 69 -3.78 -1.31 10.06
CA PHE A 69 -2.75 -1.47 9.03
C PHE A 69 -2.21 -0.12 8.55
N SER A 70 -3.09 0.83 8.24
CA SER A 70 -2.73 2.18 7.83
C SER A 70 -1.97 2.94 8.93
N PHE A 71 -2.39 2.81 10.19
CA PHE A 71 -1.71 3.43 11.32
C PHE A 71 -0.28 2.91 11.49
N ILE A 72 -0.06 1.59 11.39
CA ILE A 72 1.27 1.01 11.48
C ILE A 72 2.15 1.45 10.31
N GLY A 73 1.62 1.43 9.08
CA GLY A 73 2.34 1.92 7.90
C GLY A 73 2.72 3.40 8.02
N ALA A 74 1.81 4.24 8.52
CA ALA A 74 2.09 5.66 8.77
C ALA A 74 3.19 5.85 9.82
N MET A 75 3.15 5.12 10.93
CA MET A 75 4.19 5.19 11.97
C MET A 75 5.60 4.86 11.43
N ARG A 76 5.72 4.02 10.40
CA ARG A 76 7.02 3.65 9.82
C ARG A 76 7.47 4.56 8.68
N THR A 77 6.52 5.13 7.92
CA THR A 77 6.81 5.95 6.73
C THR A 77 6.88 7.45 7.01
N VAL A 78 6.09 7.97 7.96
CA VAL A 78 6.04 9.41 8.29
C VAL A 78 7.33 9.93 8.92
N PRO A 79 7.97 9.24 9.89
CA PRO A 79 9.26 9.70 10.43
C PRO A 79 10.36 9.73 9.36
N HIS A 80 10.33 8.76 8.43
CA HIS A 80 11.24 8.73 7.29
C HIS A 80 11.01 9.91 6.35
N LEU A 81 9.74 10.21 6.03
CA LEU A 81 9.37 11.32 5.16
C LEU A 81 9.79 12.66 5.76
N THR A 82 9.45 12.87 7.03
CA THR A 82 9.77 14.10 7.75
C THR A 82 11.29 14.27 7.88
N GLY A 83 12.03 13.21 8.23
CA GLY A 83 13.49 13.24 8.28
C GLY A 83 14.12 13.62 6.94
N MET A 84 13.63 13.06 5.83
CA MET A 84 14.11 13.44 4.49
C MET A 84 13.75 14.88 4.12
N ALA A 85 12.52 15.30 4.39
CA ALA A 85 12.06 16.65 4.09
C ALA A 85 12.82 17.72 4.87
N TYR A 86 13.12 17.48 6.15
CA TYR A 86 13.91 18.39 6.98
C TYR A 86 15.38 18.45 6.58
N THR A 87 15.97 17.32 6.17
CA THR A 87 17.42 17.25 5.91
C THR A 87 17.79 17.69 4.49
N TYR A 88 16.98 17.32 3.49
CA TYR A 88 17.31 17.52 2.07
C TYR A 88 16.37 18.49 1.36
N GLY A 89 15.29 18.93 2.03
CA GLY A 89 14.28 19.81 1.45
C GLY A 89 13.16 19.07 0.71
N PHE A 90 12.09 19.81 0.42
CA PHE A 90 10.88 19.28 -0.21
C PHE A 90 11.09 18.85 -1.66
N GLU A 91 11.85 19.63 -2.43
CA GLU A 91 12.16 19.34 -3.84
C GLU A 91 12.93 18.02 -3.98
N TYR A 92 13.93 17.81 -3.12
CA TYR A 92 14.68 16.55 -3.09
C TYR A 92 13.77 15.36 -2.78
N THR A 93 12.82 15.52 -1.85
CA THR A 93 11.93 14.45 -1.42
C THR A 93 10.97 14.01 -2.54
N LEU A 94 10.51 14.94 -3.38
CA LEU A 94 9.62 14.65 -4.50
C LEU A 94 10.34 14.18 -5.77
N CYS A 95 11.51 14.74 -6.07
CA CYS A 95 12.23 14.46 -7.31
C CYS A 95 13.10 13.19 -7.21
N ARG A 96 13.28 12.62 -6.02
CA ARG A 96 14.03 11.38 -5.84
C ARG A 96 13.23 10.17 -6.34
N ALA A 97 13.88 9.27 -7.06
CA ALA A 97 13.26 8.04 -7.54
C ALA A 97 12.69 7.23 -6.36
N ALA A 98 11.41 6.87 -6.44
CA ALA A 98 10.68 6.19 -5.36
C ALA A 98 11.35 4.88 -4.93
N VAL A 99 11.96 4.14 -5.86
CA VAL A 99 12.71 2.91 -5.55
C VAL A 99 13.94 3.19 -4.68
N VAL A 100 14.57 4.34 -4.83
CA VAL A 100 15.79 4.70 -4.09
C VAL A 100 15.47 5.38 -2.76
N GLY A 101 14.37 6.15 -2.70
CA GLY A 101 13.94 6.84 -1.48
C GLY A 101 13.06 6.01 -0.55
N TYR A 102 12.23 5.12 -1.10
CA TYR A 102 11.22 4.35 -0.38
C TYR A 102 11.18 2.88 -0.79
N GLY A 103 12.16 2.39 -1.57
CA GLY A 103 12.19 0.99 -2.00
C GLY A 103 13.03 0.09 -1.10
N SER A 104 13.73 0.60 -0.10
CA SER A 104 14.60 -0.18 0.76
C SER A 104 14.33 0.05 2.24
N GLY A 105 14.65 -0.97 3.03
CA GLY A 105 14.46 -0.98 4.47
C GLY A 105 12.99 -1.00 4.88
N ALA A 106 12.76 -0.73 6.17
CA ALA A 106 11.44 -0.81 6.77
C ALA A 106 10.36 0.04 6.08
N PRO A 107 10.59 1.33 5.70
CA PRO A 107 9.57 2.08 4.98
C PRO A 107 9.25 1.45 3.62
N GLY A 108 10.22 0.80 2.96
CA GLY A 108 9.98 0.12 1.70
C GLY A 108 9.13 -1.14 1.83
N MET A 109 9.33 -1.94 2.88
CA MET A 109 8.47 -3.10 3.15
C MET A 109 7.02 -2.67 3.33
N TRP A 110 6.78 -1.66 4.18
CA TRP A 110 5.43 -1.17 4.47
C TRP A 110 4.76 -0.52 3.26
N VAL A 111 5.50 0.19 2.42
CA VAL A 111 4.99 0.73 1.15
C VAL A 111 4.62 -0.39 0.19
N MET A 112 5.43 -1.45 0.09
CA MET A 112 5.11 -2.58 -0.80
C MET A 112 3.88 -3.34 -0.35
N LEU A 113 3.70 -3.59 0.95
CA LEU A 113 2.48 -4.19 1.50
C LEU A 113 1.23 -3.32 1.30
N PHE A 114 1.39 -2.01 1.14
CA PHE A 114 0.28 -1.11 0.87
C PHE A 114 -0.12 -1.10 -0.61
N ILE A 115 0.83 -1.37 -1.50
CA ILE A 115 0.63 -1.33 -2.96
C ILE A 115 0.19 -2.70 -3.51
N PHE A 116 0.71 -3.80 -2.96
CA PHE A 116 0.50 -5.17 -3.42
C PHE A 116 -0.22 -6.02 -2.37
#